data_AF-A0A6J1GQX5-F1
#
_entry.id   AF-A0A6J1GQX5-F1
#
_cell.length_a   1.000
_cell.length_b   1.000
_cell.length_c   1.000
_cell.angle_alpha   90.00
_cell.angle_beta   90.00
_cell.angle_gamma   90.00
#
_symmetry.space_group_name_H-M   'P 1'
#
loop_
_entity.id
_entity.type
_entity.pdbx_description
1 polymer ?
#
loop_
_entity_poly.entity_id
_entity_poly.type
_entity_poly.pdbx_seq_one_letter_code
_entity_poly.pdbx_strand_id
1 'polypeptide(L)'
;MDLSKQNKECYILAMRGEWDNLGKVCKEAWKLVLPITGSGDTSLHLAVHSGKEEPLKTFLAQVMEIEYTLYWKSFAENTPLHEAATVGNLGAVKLLVELRKEDLLEMNIRGETPLYRAARYGKLEIVEYILNECEDYYTRSPLNWMAKGTPIIHAAIQSENFEMVMMLVDFDKSLLEMKDSKNQTALHVLANMPHIFESGYLKGFWAKLIYDCNNVLPSLLFSTMIVRISFFNFLIFFLLSHHRAA
;
A
#
# COMPACT_ATOMS: atom_id res chain seq x y z
N MET A 1 0.29 -16.49 -36.62
CA MET A 1 -0.71 -15.98 -35.67
C MET A 1 -0.30 -14.56 -35.30
N ASP A 2 -1.16 -13.56 -35.50
CA ASP A 2 -0.83 -12.16 -35.23
C ASP A 2 -0.99 -11.85 -33.73
N LEU A 3 0.15 -11.75 -33.02
CA LEU A 3 0.19 -11.45 -31.59
C LEU A 3 -0.52 -10.14 -31.25
N SER A 4 -0.48 -9.14 -32.15
CA SER A 4 -1.09 -7.83 -31.93
C SER A 4 -2.61 -7.90 -32.00
N LYS A 5 -3.17 -8.70 -32.92
CA LYS A 5 -4.61 -8.92 -33.04
C LYS A 5 -5.16 -9.69 -31.84
N GLN A 6 -4.44 -10.72 -31.38
CA GLN A 6 -4.87 -11.51 -30.24
C GLN A 6 -4.80 -10.73 -28.92
N ASN A 7 -3.76 -9.91 -28.71
CA ASN A 7 -3.70 -9.06 -27.51
C ASN A 7 -4.87 -8.06 -27.45
N LYS A 8 -5.26 -7.50 -28.60
CA LYS A 8 -6.46 -6.65 -28.71
C LYS A 8 -7.73 -7.41 -28.37
N GLU A 9 -7.87 -8.65 -28.83
CA GLU A 9 -9.02 -9.51 -28.51
C GLU A 9 -9.09 -9.83 -27.02
N CYS A 10 -7.98 -10.27 -26.40
CA CYS A 10 -7.91 -10.51 -24.97
C CYS A 10 -8.28 -9.27 -24.15
N TYR A 11 -7.75 -8.11 -24.54
CA TYR A 11 -8.08 -6.84 -23.90
C TYR A 11 -9.58 -6.52 -24.00
N ILE A 12 -10.19 -6.65 -25.18
CA ILE A 12 -11.62 -6.38 -25.37
C ILE A 12 -12.47 -7.33 -24.51
N LEU A 13 -12.14 -8.62 -24.43
CA LEU A 13 -12.85 -9.60 -23.60
C LEU A 13 -12.75 -9.25 -22.11
N ALA A 14 -11.56 -8.87 -21.64
CA ALA A 14 -11.36 -8.43 -20.26
C ALA A 14 -12.21 -7.18 -19.93
N MET A 15 -12.21 -6.18 -20.83
CA MET A 15 -12.98 -4.94 -20.64
C MET A 15 -14.49 -5.17 -20.65
N ARG A 16 -14.98 -6.20 -21.36
CA ARG A 16 -16.39 -6.61 -21.35
C ARG A 16 -16.76 -7.51 -20.16
N GLY A 17 -15.77 -7.94 -19.38
CA GLY A 17 -15.95 -8.91 -18.30
C GLY A 17 -16.29 -10.32 -18.78
N GLU A 18 -15.94 -10.65 -20.03
CA GLU A 18 -16.13 -11.99 -20.62
C GLU A 18 -14.99 -12.94 -20.23
N TRP A 19 -14.84 -13.17 -18.92
CA TRP A 19 -13.69 -13.87 -18.34
C TRP A 19 -13.58 -15.34 -18.77
N ASP A 20 -14.70 -16.03 -18.97
CA ASP A 20 -14.70 -17.41 -19.48
C ASP A 20 -14.16 -17.50 -20.91
N ASN A 21 -14.55 -16.53 -21.75
CA ASN A 21 -14.08 -16.45 -23.14
C ASN A 21 -12.60 -16.06 -23.17
N LEU A 22 -12.20 -15.11 -22.32
CA LEU A 22 -10.79 -14.74 -22.14
C LEU A 22 -9.94 -15.94 -21.70
N GLY A 23 -10.43 -16.72 -20.72
CA GLY A 23 -9.76 -17.93 -20.25
C GLY A 23 -9.57 -18.97 -21.34
N LYS A 24 -10.56 -19.17 -22.22
CA LYS A 24 -10.42 -20.09 -23.38
C LYS A 24 -9.34 -19.60 -24.34
N VAL A 25 -9.37 -18.32 -24.73
CA VAL A 25 -8.38 -17.72 -25.65
C VAL A 25 -6.96 -17.75 -25.05
N CYS A 26 -6.85 -17.56 -23.73
CA CYS A 26 -5.61 -17.60 -22.99
C CYS A 26 -5.19 -18.99 -22.48
N LYS A 27 -6.00 -20.04 -22.67
CA LYS A 27 -5.60 -21.42 -22.35
C LYS A 27 -4.80 -22.02 -23.50
N GLU A 28 -5.19 -21.71 -24.73
CA GLU A 28 -4.49 -22.18 -25.94
C GLU A 28 -3.15 -21.48 -26.17
N ALA A 29 -2.97 -20.33 -25.54
CA ALA A 29 -1.75 -19.56 -25.63
C ALA A 29 -1.31 -19.30 -24.20
N TRP A 30 -0.06 -19.62 -23.82
CA TRP A 30 0.61 -19.35 -22.53
C TRP A 30 0.59 -17.87 -22.04
N LYS A 31 -0.29 -17.05 -22.61
CA LYS A 31 -0.46 -15.61 -22.58
C LYS A 31 -1.30 -15.06 -21.43
N LEU A 32 -1.79 -15.87 -20.49
CA LEU A 32 -2.35 -15.31 -19.25
C LEU A 32 -1.36 -14.37 -18.56
N VAL A 33 -0.08 -14.67 -18.72
CA VAL A 33 1.05 -13.87 -18.24
C VAL A 33 1.63 -12.94 -19.29
N LEU A 34 1.08 -12.82 -20.51
CA LEU A 34 1.58 -11.83 -21.46
C LEU A 34 0.92 -10.47 -21.27
N PRO A 35 1.66 -9.38 -21.51
CA PRO A 35 1.09 -8.04 -21.66
C PRO A 35 -0.03 -7.98 -22.70
N ILE A 36 -1.21 -7.52 -22.29
CA ILE A 36 -2.37 -7.26 -23.16
C ILE A 36 -2.73 -5.78 -23.23
N THR A 37 -2.20 -4.94 -22.32
CA THR A 37 -2.36 -3.47 -22.36
C THR A 37 -1.06 -2.76 -22.78
N GLY A 38 -1.18 -1.47 -23.14
CA GLY A 38 -0.02 -0.61 -23.41
C GLY A 38 0.86 -0.32 -22.19
N SER A 39 0.35 -0.51 -20.96
CA SER A 39 1.09 -0.43 -19.70
C SER A 39 1.80 -1.72 -19.33
N GLY A 40 1.64 -2.78 -20.13
CA GLY A 40 2.24 -4.07 -19.86
C GLY A 40 1.35 -5.00 -19.03
N ASP A 41 0.12 -4.60 -18.69
CA ASP A 41 -0.74 -5.37 -17.78
C ASP A 41 -1.18 -6.68 -18.44
N THR A 42 -1.15 -7.73 -17.65
CA THR A 42 -1.57 -9.08 -18.03
C THR A 42 -3.05 -9.32 -17.69
N SER A 43 -3.61 -10.45 -18.13
CA SER A 43 -4.98 -10.84 -17.76
C SER A 43 -5.18 -10.91 -16.24
N LEU A 44 -4.14 -11.26 -15.46
CA LEU A 44 -4.21 -11.28 -14.00
C LEU A 44 -4.40 -9.88 -13.39
N HIS A 45 -3.69 -8.87 -13.91
CA HIS A 45 -3.86 -7.48 -13.45
C HIS A 45 -5.27 -6.94 -13.73
N LEU A 46 -5.83 -7.28 -14.90
CA LEU A 46 -7.19 -6.89 -15.26
C LEU A 46 -8.24 -7.64 -14.42
N ALA A 47 -8.01 -8.92 -14.12
CA ALA A 47 -8.88 -9.69 -13.23
C ALA A 47 -8.93 -9.08 -11.83
N VAL A 48 -7.79 -8.63 -11.29
CA VAL A 48 -7.71 -7.91 -10.01
C VAL A 48 -8.55 -6.62 -10.03
N HIS A 49 -8.46 -5.84 -11.11
CA HIS A 49 -9.23 -4.60 -11.29
C HIS A 49 -10.74 -4.84 -11.38
N SER A 50 -11.17 -6.04 -11.81
CA SER A 50 -12.59 -6.34 -11.97
C SER A 50 -13.37 -6.36 -10.64
N GLY A 51 -12.67 -6.48 -9.51
CA GLY A 51 -13.27 -6.64 -8.18
C GLY A 51 -13.99 -7.98 -7.96
N LYS A 52 -13.99 -8.87 -8.95
CA LYS A 52 -14.59 -10.21 -8.87
C LYS A 52 -13.49 -11.24 -8.60
N GLU A 53 -13.76 -12.15 -7.67
CA GLU A 53 -12.80 -13.21 -7.34
C GLU A 53 -12.77 -14.34 -8.38
N GLU A 54 -13.91 -14.71 -8.94
CA GLU A 54 -14.04 -15.86 -9.87
C GLU A 54 -13.11 -15.80 -11.10
N PRO A 55 -12.97 -14.65 -11.79
CA PRO A 55 -12.02 -14.53 -12.90
C PRO A 55 -10.58 -14.77 -12.47
N LEU A 56 -10.20 -14.22 -11.32
CA LEU A 56 -8.86 -14.39 -10.78
C LEU A 56 -8.62 -15.85 -10.40
N LYS A 57 -9.53 -16.50 -9.65
CA LYS A 57 -9.44 -17.93 -9.30
C LYS A 57 -9.28 -18.81 -10.53
N THR A 58 -10.09 -18.57 -11.57
CA THR A 58 -10.05 -19.31 -12.83
C THR A 58 -8.69 -19.16 -13.51
N PHE A 59 -8.13 -17.95 -13.57
CA PHE A 59 -6.82 -17.72 -14.17
C PHE A 59 -5.68 -18.25 -13.32
N LEU A 60 -5.73 -18.15 -12.00
CA LEU A 60 -4.71 -18.72 -11.11
C LEU A 60 -4.62 -20.24 -11.25
N ALA A 61 -5.77 -20.94 -11.30
CA ALA A 61 -5.81 -22.38 -11.54
C ALA A 61 -5.13 -22.77 -12.86
N GLN A 62 -5.32 -21.97 -13.91
CA GLN A 62 -4.65 -22.20 -15.21
C GLN A 62 -3.16 -21.87 -15.17
N VAL A 63 -2.74 -20.85 -14.41
CA VAL A 63 -1.33 -20.47 -14.29
C VAL A 63 -0.51 -21.50 -13.51
N MET A 64 -1.09 -22.16 -12.52
CA MET A 64 -0.44 -23.25 -11.77
C MET A 64 -0.07 -24.47 -12.65
N GLU A 65 -0.72 -24.63 -13.81
CA GLU A 65 -0.39 -25.67 -14.79
C GLU A 65 0.85 -25.30 -15.65
N ILE A 66 1.38 -24.07 -15.54
CA ILE A 66 2.44 -23.53 -16.40
C ILE A 66 3.76 -23.41 -15.61
N GLU A 67 4.84 -23.99 -16.14
CA GLU A 67 6.17 -24.04 -15.49
C GLU A 67 6.92 -22.68 -15.47
N TYR A 68 6.44 -21.68 -16.22
CA TYR A 68 7.14 -20.40 -16.43
C TYR A 68 6.44 -19.21 -15.77
N THR A 69 6.80 -18.90 -14.53
CA THR A 69 6.25 -17.75 -13.76
C THR A 69 6.94 -16.40 -14.05
N LEU A 70 7.65 -16.25 -15.17
CA LEU A 70 8.54 -15.10 -15.42
C LEU A 70 7.84 -13.84 -15.95
N TYR A 71 6.56 -13.88 -16.31
CA TYR A 71 5.95 -12.82 -17.13
C TYR A 71 4.78 -12.03 -16.53
N TRP A 72 4.37 -12.20 -15.28
CA TRP A 72 3.22 -11.43 -14.78
C TRP A 72 3.52 -10.02 -14.27
N LYS A 73 4.61 -9.38 -14.69
CA LYS A 73 4.92 -7.98 -14.35
C LYS A 73 4.47 -7.05 -15.46
N SER A 74 3.85 -5.93 -15.09
CA SER A 74 3.61 -4.80 -16.02
C SER A 74 4.94 -4.15 -16.44
N PHE A 75 4.90 -3.20 -17.39
CA PHE A 75 6.10 -2.43 -17.77
C PHE A 75 6.62 -1.53 -16.64
N ALA A 76 5.77 -1.22 -15.66
CA ALA A 76 6.18 -0.56 -14.43
C ALA A 76 6.69 -1.55 -13.36
N GLU A 77 6.90 -2.81 -13.73
CA GLU A 77 7.31 -3.91 -12.84
C GLU A 77 6.32 -4.19 -11.69
N ASN A 78 5.10 -3.65 -11.73
CA ASN A 78 4.05 -4.06 -10.80
C ASN A 78 3.67 -5.51 -11.11
N THR A 79 3.59 -6.34 -10.07
CA THR A 79 2.92 -7.65 -10.10
C THR A 79 1.41 -7.47 -9.91
N PRO A 80 0.57 -8.49 -10.15
CA PRO A 80 -0.85 -8.41 -9.83
C PRO A 80 -1.11 -8.13 -8.34
N LEU A 81 -0.17 -8.50 -7.46
CA LEU A 81 -0.25 -8.24 -6.02
C LEU A 81 -0.05 -6.75 -5.68
N HIS A 82 0.83 -6.04 -6.40
CA HIS A 82 0.94 -4.58 -6.31
C HIS A 82 -0.38 -3.91 -6.67
N GLU A 83 -1.05 -4.42 -7.71
CA GLU A 83 -2.32 -3.87 -8.17
C GLU A 83 -3.43 -4.15 -7.16
N ALA A 84 -3.52 -5.37 -6.64
CA ALA A 84 -4.50 -5.76 -5.62
C ALA A 84 -4.38 -4.89 -4.37
N ALA A 85 -3.14 -4.66 -3.92
CA ALA A 85 -2.80 -3.75 -2.84
C ALA A 85 -3.15 -2.28 -3.13
N THR A 86 -3.04 -1.84 -4.39
CA THR A 86 -3.40 -0.47 -4.80
C THR A 86 -4.91 -0.25 -4.76
N VAL A 87 -5.68 -1.16 -5.35
CA VAL A 87 -7.14 -0.99 -5.48
C VAL A 87 -7.88 -1.31 -4.19
N GLY A 88 -7.29 -2.10 -3.28
CA GLY A 88 -7.94 -2.52 -2.04
C GLY A 88 -8.69 -3.84 -2.16
N ASN A 89 -8.30 -4.71 -3.09
CA ASN A 89 -8.96 -6.00 -3.30
C ASN A 89 -8.34 -7.08 -2.39
N LEU A 90 -8.81 -7.17 -1.14
CA LEU A 90 -8.29 -8.10 -0.15
C LEU A 90 -8.44 -9.57 -0.57
N GLY A 91 -9.55 -9.95 -1.22
CA GLY A 91 -9.75 -11.30 -1.73
C GLY A 91 -8.69 -11.69 -2.75
N ALA A 92 -8.35 -10.78 -3.67
CA ALA A 92 -7.26 -10.98 -4.62
C ALA A 92 -5.88 -11.05 -3.94
N VAL A 93 -5.63 -10.22 -2.92
CA VAL A 93 -4.38 -10.30 -2.14
C VAL A 93 -4.20 -11.69 -1.54
N LYS A 94 -5.24 -12.23 -0.89
CA LYS A 94 -5.18 -13.56 -0.27
C LYS A 94 -4.85 -14.65 -1.29
N LEU A 95 -5.59 -14.68 -2.40
CA LEU A 95 -5.37 -15.67 -3.47
C LEU A 95 -3.98 -15.57 -4.10
N LEU A 96 -3.47 -14.36 -4.32
CA LEU A 96 -2.15 -14.15 -4.92
C LEU A 96 -1.01 -14.51 -3.96
N VAL A 97 -1.17 -14.22 -2.67
CA VAL A 97 -0.21 -14.61 -1.62
C VAL A 97 -0.17 -16.13 -1.45
N GLU A 98 -1.31 -16.81 -1.48
CA GLU A 98 -1.39 -18.27 -1.45
C GLU A 98 -0.66 -18.90 -2.65
N LEU A 99 -0.76 -18.29 -3.82
CA LEU A 99 -0.08 -18.78 -5.02
C LEU A 99 1.44 -18.55 -4.97
N ARG A 100 1.86 -17.33 -4.61
CA ARG A 100 3.26 -16.92 -4.66
C ARG A 100 3.57 -15.86 -3.62
N LYS A 101 3.89 -16.33 -2.42
CA LYS A 101 4.22 -15.48 -1.27
C LYS A 101 5.45 -14.59 -1.52
N GLU A 102 6.36 -15.02 -2.38
CA GLU A 102 7.57 -14.27 -2.78
C GLU A 102 7.26 -12.88 -3.34
N ASP A 103 6.11 -12.72 -4.00
CA ASP A 103 5.71 -11.45 -4.63
C ASP A 103 5.46 -10.32 -3.62
N LEU A 104 5.35 -10.65 -2.34
CA LEU A 104 5.25 -9.67 -1.25
C LEU A 104 6.50 -8.79 -1.12
N LEU A 105 7.67 -9.29 -1.54
CA LEU A 105 8.95 -8.57 -1.48
C LEU A 105 9.36 -7.96 -2.81
N GLU A 106 8.61 -8.24 -3.89
CA GLU A 106 8.89 -7.68 -5.20
C GLU A 106 8.73 -6.17 -5.16
N MET A 107 9.69 -5.46 -5.73
CA MET A 107 9.65 -4.00 -5.87
C MET A 107 9.35 -3.65 -7.32
N ASN A 108 8.45 -2.69 -7.53
CA ASN A 108 8.22 -2.10 -8.84
C ASN A 108 9.33 -1.10 -9.23
N ILE A 109 9.23 -0.45 -10.41
CA ILE A 109 10.22 0.55 -10.86
C ILE A 109 10.34 1.79 -9.95
N ARG A 110 9.39 1.97 -9.03
CA ARG A 110 9.39 3.03 -8.01
C ARG A 110 10.00 2.57 -6.68
N GLY A 111 10.47 1.32 -6.59
CA GLY A 111 10.94 0.71 -5.36
C GLY A 111 9.80 0.43 -4.38
N GLU A 112 8.55 0.42 -4.82
CA GLU A 112 7.39 0.18 -3.96
C GLU A 112 7.13 -1.32 -3.92
N THR A 113 7.00 -1.89 -2.72
CA THR A 113 6.44 -3.24 -2.50
C THR A 113 4.90 -3.19 -2.51
N PRO A 114 4.20 -4.34 -2.59
CA PRO A 114 2.75 -4.37 -2.41
C PRO A 114 2.30 -3.77 -1.07
N LEU A 115 3.01 -4.05 0.03
CA LEU A 115 2.74 -3.44 1.33
C LEU A 115 2.86 -1.91 1.29
N TYR A 116 3.91 -1.38 0.66
CA TYR A 116 4.08 0.07 0.47
C TYR A 116 2.92 0.68 -0.34
N ARG A 117 2.46 0.00 -1.40
CA ARG A 117 1.28 0.44 -2.19
C ARG A 117 0.04 0.46 -1.30
N ALA A 118 -0.25 -0.61 -0.55
CA ALA A 118 -1.39 -0.64 0.36
C ALA A 118 -1.37 0.54 1.33
N ALA A 119 -0.21 0.84 1.91
CA ALA A 119 -0.05 1.98 2.82
C ALA A 119 -0.27 3.33 2.13
N ARG A 120 0.36 3.54 0.97
CA ARG A 120 0.24 4.78 0.18
C ARG A 120 -1.21 5.09 -0.23
N TYR A 121 -2.01 4.07 -0.51
CA TYR A 121 -3.41 4.24 -0.92
C TYR A 121 -4.40 3.99 0.22
N GLY A 122 -3.94 3.95 1.48
CA GLY A 122 -4.80 3.89 2.66
C GLY A 122 -5.59 2.60 2.81
N LYS A 123 -5.10 1.47 2.27
CA LYS A 123 -5.77 0.16 2.32
C LYS A 123 -5.47 -0.58 3.62
N LEU A 124 -6.11 -0.14 4.71
CA LEU A 124 -5.90 -0.66 6.07
C LEU A 124 -5.99 -2.19 6.16
N GLU A 125 -7.07 -2.78 5.66
CA GLU A 125 -7.31 -4.23 5.77
C GLU A 125 -6.21 -5.08 5.10
N ILE A 126 -5.59 -4.56 4.03
CA ILE A 126 -4.49 -5.25 3.33
C ILE A 126 -3.19 -5.10 4.13
N VAL A 127 -2.92 -3.92 4.68
CA VAL A 127 -1.78 -3.72 5.58
C VAL A 127 -1.90 -4.65 6.79
N GLU A 128 -3.06 -4.70 7.42
CA GLU A 128 -3.34 -5.59 8.56
C GLU A 128 -3.12 -7.07 8.20
N TYR A 129 -3.70 -7.52 7.09
CA TYR A 129 -3.51 -8.89 6.62
C TYR A 129 -2.04 -9.23 6.39
N ILE A 130 -1.30 -8.35 5.70
CA ILE A 130 0.12 -8.59 5.40
C ILE A 130 0.97 -8.63 6.67
N LEU A 131 0.74 -7.74 7.63
CA LEU A 131 1.54 -7.67 8.86
C LEU A 131 1.26 -8.82 9.81
N ASN A 132 0.01 -9.30 9.89
CA ASN A 132 -0.39 -10.35 10.83
C ASN A 132 -0.22 -11.76 10.25
N GLU A 133 -0.57 -11.97 8.98
CA GLU A 133 -0.64 -13.30 8.37
C GLU A 133 0.60 -13.64 7.51
N CYS A 134 1.43 -12.64 7.20
CA CYS A 134 2.67 -12.81 6.42
C CYS A 134 3.92 -12.31 7.18
N GLU A 135 3.87 -12.26 8.51
CA GLU A 135 4.96 -11.77 9.36
C GLU A 135 6.29 -12.51 9.11
N ASP A 136 6.22 -13.81 8.82
CA ASP A 136 7.37 -14.67 8.47
C ASP A 136 8.14 -14.19 7.25
N TYR A 137 7.51 -13.41 6.37
CA TYR A 137 8.09 -12.90 5.12
C TYR A 137 8.54 -11.45 5.24
N TYR A 138 7.81 -10.63 6.00
CA TYR A 138 8.18 -9.25 6.32
C TYR A 138 8.95 -9.21 7.64
N THR A 139 10.12 -9.86 7.67
CA THR A 139 11.12 -9.54 8.71
C THR A 139 11.34 -8.02 8.75
N ARG A 140 11.72 -7.46 9.92
CA ARG A 140 12.02 -6.03 10.16
C ARG A 140 13.26 -5.52 9.38
N SER A 141 13.37 -5.86 8.10
CA SER A 141 14.39 -5.38 7.18
C SER A 141 14.01 -3.98 6.69
N PRO A 142 14.86 -2.96 6.90
CA PRO A 142 14.61 -1.58 6.46
C PRO A 142 14.29 -1.44 4.96
N LEU A 143 14.72 -2.40 4.13
CA LEU A 143 14.52 -2.38 2.67
C LEU A 143 13.04 -2.51 2.28
N ASN A 144 12.21 -3.17 3.09
CA ASN A 144 10.79 -3.39 2.79
C ASN A 144 9.91 -2.20 3.18
N TRP A 145 10.48 -1.27 3.96
CA TRP A 145 9.78 -0.12 4.55
C TRP A 145 10.07 1.19 3.83
N MET A 146 10.74 1.15 2.68
CA MET A 146 11.11 2.34 1.92
C MET A 146 10.86 2.15 0.43
N ALA A 147 10.37 3.20 -0.23
CA ALA A 147 10.35 3.29 -1.69
C ALA A 147 11.09 4.56 -2.13
N LYS A 148 12.17 4.40 -2.90
CA LYS A 148 13.03 5.52 -3.39
C LYS A 148 13.39 6.53 -2.29
N GLY A 149 13.75 6.03 -1.11
CA GLY A 149 14.12 6.87 0.03
C GLY A 149 12.94 7.53 0.74
N THR A 150 11.70 7.13 0.48
CA THR A 150 10.51 7.55 1.25
C THR A 150 10.07 6.40 2.15
N PRO A 151 10.05 6.57 3.48
CA PRO A 151 9.57 5.54 4.41
C PRO A 151 8.07 5.27 4.25
N ILE A 152 7.63 4.05 4.57
CA ILE A 152 6.22 3.65 4.50
C ILE A 152 5.34 4.52 5.40
N ILE A 153 5.86 4.97 6.54
CA ILE A 153 5.11 5.77 7.51
C ILE A 153 4.75 7.13 6.93
N HIS A 154 5.62 7.70 6.09
CA HIS A 154 5.36 8.95 5.37
C HIS A 154 4.23 8.75 4.35
N ALA A 155 4.25 7.63 3.63
CA ALA A 155 3.18 7.29 2.68
C ALA A 155 1.84 7.03 3.38
N ALA A 156 1.86 6.34 4.53
CA ALA A 156 0.67 6.10 5.34
C ALA A 156 0.08 7.41 5.90
N ILE A 157 0.92 8.32 6.40
CA ILE A 157 0.48 9.66 6.85
C ILE A 157 -0.17 10.44 5.69
N GLN A 158 0.45 10.42 4.52
CA GLN A 158 -0.09 11.08 3.32
C GLN A 158 -1.39 10.46 2.81
N SER A 159 -1.68 9.21 3.16
CA SER A 159 -2.96 8.57 2.87
C SER A 159 -4.10 9.05 3.79
N GLU A 160 -3.77 9.78 4.86
CA GLU A 160 -4.69 10.25 5.90
C GLU A 160 -5.44 9.14 6.65
N ASN A 161 -5.07 7.88 6.43
CA ASN A 161 -5.56 6.75 7.20
C ASN A 161 -4.75 6.62 8.50
N PHE A 162 -5.11 7.41 9.51
CA PHE A 162 -4.38 7.49 10.77
C PHE A 162 -4.49 6.23 11.64
N GLU A 163 -5.53 5.42 11.45
CA GLU A 163 -5.63 4.11 12.08
C GLU A 163 -4.52 3.18 11.59
N MET A 164 -4.26 3.18 10.28
CA MET A 164 -3.12 2.46 9.70
C MET A 164 -1.79 3.00 10.21
N VAL A 165 -1.64 4.31 10.36
CA VAL A 165 -0.42 4.91 10.94
C VAL A 165 -0.18 4.35 12.34
N MET A 166 -1.21 4.28 13.17
CA MET A 166 -1.10 3.71 14.52
C MET A 166 -0.75 2.22 14.48
N MET A 167 -1.37 1.45 13.59
CA MET A 167 -1.07 0.03 13.41
C MET A 167 0.41 -0.19 13.04
N LEU A 168 0.94 0.59 12.11
CA LEU A 168 2.36 0.53 11.72
C LEU A 168 3.29 0.87 12.89
N VAL A 169 2.97 1.89 13.68
CA VAL A 169 3.77 2.29 14.86
C VAL A 169 3.70 1.24 15.97
N ASP A 170 2.53 0.66 16.21
CA ASP A 170 2.34 -0.41 17.19
C ASP A 170 3.12 -1.68 16.76
N PHE A 171 3.20 -1.95 15.46
CA PHE A 171 4.01 -3.03 14.89
C PHE A 171 5.53 -2.79 15.03
N ASP A 172 6.00 -1.60 14.66
CA ASP A 172 7.40 -1.20 14.78
C ASP A 172 7.56 0.30 15.03
N LYS A 173 7.90 0.66 16.27
CA LYS A 173 8.12 2.05 16.69
C LYS A 173 9.30 2.72 15.99
N SER A 174 10.27 1.95 15.49
CA SER A 174 11.44 2.51 14.79
C SER A 174 11.07 3.21 13.48
N LEU A 175 9.90 2.92 12.92
CA LEU A 175 9.37 3.60 11.73
C LEU A 175 9.25 5.12 11.93
N LEU A 176 8.97 5.59 13.16
CA LEU A 176 8.85 7.04 13.46
C LEU A 176 10.15 7.81 13.22
N GLU A 177 11.30 7.15 13.38
CA GLU A 177 12.63 7.75 13.24
C GLU A 177 13.19 7.65 11.81
N MET A 178 12.52 6.90 10.94
CA MET A 178 12.94 6.79 9.55
C MET A 178 12.87 8.16 8.88
N LYS A 179 13.93 8.46 8.12
CA LYS A 179 14.07 9.73 7.44
C LYS A 179 13.95 9.54 5.94
N ASP A 180 13.26 10.46 5.31
CA ASP A 180 13.21 10.50 3.85
C ASP A 180 14.49 11.11 3.24
N SER A 181 14.54 11.20 1.92
CA SER A 181 15.65 11.83 1.18
C SER A 181 15.87 13.32 1.51
N LYS A 182 14.90 13.98 2.15
CA LYS A 182 14.99 15.35 2.65
C LYS A 182 15.29 15.41 4.16
N ASN A 183 15.67 14.28 4.76
CA ASN A 183 15.96 14.13 6.18
C ASN A 183 14.74 14.41 7.09
N GLN A 184 13.52 14.28 6.55
CA GLN A 184 12.27 14.50 7.27
C GLN A 184 11.80 13.20 7.95
N THR A 185 11.39 13.27 9.21
CA THR A 185 10.74 12.18 9.94
C THR A 185 9.21 12.21 9.76
N ALA A 186 8.50 11.21 10.31
CA ALA A 186 7.04 11.17 10.32
C ALA A 186 6.42 12.48 10.86
N LEU A 187 6.96 13.02 11.96
CA LEU A 187 6.50 14.27 12.57
C LEU A 187 6.66 15.48 11.62
N HIS A 188 7.76 15.53 10.86
CA HIS A 188 7.98 16.61 9.89
C HIS A 188 6.95 16.58 8.76
N VAL A 189 6.60 15.39 8.24
CA VAL A 189 5.56 15.25 7.21
C VAL A 189 4.21 15.69 7.75
N LEU A 190 3.86 15.23 8.95
CA LEU A 190 2.62 15.54 9.63
C LEU A 190 2.45 17.03 9.91
N ALA A 191 3.51 17.70 10.38
CA ALA A 191 3.50 19.14 10.61
C ALA A 191 3.31 19.98 9.33
N ASN A 192 3.53 19.39 8.15
CA ASN A 192 3.31 20.04 6.85
C ASN A 192 1.90 19.83 6.27
N MET A 193 1.01 19.18 7.01
CA MET A 193 -0.37 18.91 6.61
C MET A 193 -1.33 19.71 7.52
N PRO A 194 -1.56 21.01 7.27
CA PRO A 194 -2.27 21.88 8.22
C PRO A 194 -3.75 21.50 8.46
N HIS A 195 -4.40 20.90 7.46
CA HIS A 195 -5.82 20.55 7.51
C HIS A 195 -6.15 19.50 8.58
N ILE A 196 -5.20 18.62 8.91
CA ILE A 196 -5.40 17.53 9.89
C ILE A 196 -5.50 18.04 11.35
N PHE A 197 -5.14 19.31 11.57
CA PHE A 197 -5.22 19.99 12.87
C PHE A 197 -6.48 20.85 13.01
N GLU A 198 -7.33 20.89 11.98
CA GLU A 198 -8.60 21.61 12.03
C GLU A 198 -9.61 20.90 12.94
N SER A 199 -10.59 21.66 13.45
CA SER A 199 -11.63 21.15 14.35
C SER A 199 -12.46 20.08 13.64
N GLY A 200 -12.44 18.84 14.14
CA GLY A 200 -13.15 17.70 13.56
C GLY A 200 -12.30 16.43 13.43
N TYR A 201 -10.98 16.56 13.49
CA TYR A 201 -10.06 15.42 13.48
C TYR A 201 -9.94 14.73 14.86
N LEU A 202 -9.58 13.45 14.83
CA LEU A 202 -9.51 12.54 16.00
C LEU A 202 -8.49 13.02 17.04
N LYS A 203 -8.95 13.68 18.10
CA LYS A 203 -8.11 14.12 19.24
C LYS A 203 -7.32 12.99 19.90
N GLY A 204 -7.91 11.79 19.98
CA GLY A 204 -7.26 10.62 20.59
C GLY A 204 -6.04 10.12 19.81
N PHE A 205 -6.07 10.22 18.47
CA PHE A 205 -4.93 9.89 17.61
C PHE A 205 -3.72 10.77 17.94
N TRP A 206 -3.92 12.09 18.02
CA TRP A 206 -2.87 13.06 18.31
C TRP A 206 -2.20 12.82 19.66
N ALA A 207 -2.97 12.49 20.69
CA ALA A 207 -2.42 12.19 22.01
C ALA A 207 -1.53 10.94 21.99
N LYS A 208 -1.98 9.86 21.33
CA LYS A 208 -1.22 8.59 21.24
C LYS A 208 0.05 8.77 20.40
N LEU A 209 -0.07 9.40 19.23
CA LEU A 209 1.07 9.61 18.35
C LEU A 209 2.15 10.50 18.98
N ILE A 210 1.77 11.63 19.60
CA ILE A 210 2.72 12.52 20.28
C ILE A 210 3.42 11.78 21.43
N TYR A 211 2.69 10.95 22.19
CA TYR A 211 3.28 10.13 23.25
C TYR A 211 4.32 9.16 22.70
N ASP A 212 4.03 8.47 21.59
CA ASP A 212 4.97 7.55 20.97
C ASP A 212 6.18 8.28 20.35
N CYS A 213 6.01 9.47 19.76
CA CYS A 213 7.14 10.28 19.28
C CYS A 213 8.03 10.83 20.41
N ASN A 214 7.44 11.21 21.56
CA ASN A 214 8.19 11.80 22.68
C ASN A 214 9.10 10.79 23.41
N ASN A 215 8.78 9.49 23.35
CA ASN A 215 9.62 8.46 23.95
C ASN A 215 10.85 8.11 23.10
N VAL A 216 10.95 8.63 21.87
CA VAL A 216 11.98 8.25 20.91
C VAL A 216 12.94 9.40 20.57
N LEU A 217 12.55 10.67 20.76
CA LEU A 217 13.41 11.83 20.52
C LEU A 217 14.10 12.38 21.79
N PRO A 218 15.44 12.55 21.84
CA PRO A 218 16.10 13.25 22.93
C PRO A 218 15.69 14.75 22.95
N SER A 219 15.54 15.26 24.17
CA SER A 219 14.92 16.52 24.60
C SER A 219 15.46 17.86 24.05
N LEU A 220 16.19 17.90 22.93
CA LEU A 220 16.95 19.07 22.47
C LEU A 220 16.51 19.70 21.14
N LEU A 221 15.57 19.11 20.40
CA LEU A 221 15.08 19.70 19.13
C LEU A 221 13.78 20.51 19.26
N PHE A 222 13.24 20.67 20.47
CA PHE A 222 11.99 21.40 20.64
C PHE A 222 12.10 22.91 20.46
N SER A 223 13.28 23.53 20.57
CA SER A 223 13.37 25.01 20.59
C SER A 223 13.12 25.69 19.23
N THR A 224 13.25 24.98 18.10
CA THR A 224 13.09 25.57 16.75
C THR A 224 11.77 25.21 16.08
N MET A 225 11.04 24.19 16.57
CA MET A 225 9.64 23.96 16.17
C MET A 225 8.66 24.94 16.84
N ILE A 226 9.08 25.73 17.84
CA ILE A 226 8.18 26.59 18.64
C ILE A 226 7.68 27.82 17.88
N VAL A 227 8.30 28.22 16.77
CA VAL A 227 7.80 29.39 16.00
C VAL A 227 6.53 29.07 15.18
N ARG A 228 6.03 27.83 15.22
CA ARG A 228 4.64 27.48 14.83
C ARG A 228 3.84 26.77 15.94
N ILE A 229 4.27 26.87 17.21
CA ILE A 229 3.54 26.33 18.39
C ILE A 229 2.49 27.31 18.95
N SER A 230 2.31 28.50 18.35
CA SER A 230 1.20 29.37 18.73
C SER A 230 -0.19 28.77 18.46
N PHE A 231 -0.30 27.76 17.60
CA PHE A 231 -1.56 27.03 17.36
C PHE A 231 -1.73 25.80 18.26
N PHE A 232 -0.62 25.12 18.62
CA PHE A 232 -0.65 23.93 19.49
C PHE A 232 -0.99 24.26 20.95
N ASN A 233 -0.52 25.42 21.44
CA ASN A 233 -0.96 25.92 22.74
C ASN A 233 -2.43 26.36 22.72
N PHE A 234 -2.96 26.86 21.61
CA PHE A 234 -4.37 27.25 21.51
C PHE A 234 -5.31 26.02 21.56
N LEU A 235 -4.95 24.91 20.90
CA LEU A 235 -5.77 23.70 20.87
C LEU A 235 -5.75 22.94 22.22
N ILE A 236 -4.60 22.88 22.91
CA ILE A 236 -4.51 22.28 24.25
C ILE A 236 -5.21 23.16 25.30
N PHE A 237 -5.11 24.49 25.20
CA PHE A 237 -5.80 25.41 26.12
C PHE A 237 -7.33 25.42 25.88
N PHE A 238 -7.79 25.29 24.64
CA PHE A 238 -9.22 25.14 24.31
C PHE A 238 -9.79 23.79 24.75
N LEU A 239 -8.98 22.73 24.76
CA LEU A 239 -9.40 21.40 25.21
C LEU A 239 -9.39 21.20 26.72
N LEU A 240 -8.46 21.85 27.42
CA LEU A 240 -8.41 21.83 28.88
C LEU A 240 -9.42 22.79 29.54
N SER A 241 -9.93 23.80 28.81
CA SER A 241 -10.92 24.76 29.32
C SER A 241 -12.39 24.31 29.21
N HIS A 242 -12.68 23.15 28.60
CA HIS A 242 -14.03 22.57 28.54
C HIS A 242 -14.24 21.31 29.39
N HIS A 243 -13.24 20.92 30.21
CA HIS A 243 -13.37 19.81 31.17
C HIS A 243 -13.53 20.25 32.64
N ARG A 244 -13.88 21.52 32.88
CA ARG A 244 -14.35 22.03 34.19
C ARG A 244 -15.69 22.75 34.06
N ALA A 245 -16.75 22.01 33.73
CA ALA A 245 -18.14 22.41 33.96
C ALA A 245 -19.08 21.20 33.77
N ALA A 246 -19.04 20.27 34.72
CA ALA A 246 -20.14 19.40 35.16
C ALA A 246 -19.68 18.68 36.43
#